data_AF-A0A0N1A5V1-F1
#
_entry.id   AF-A0A0N1A5V1-F1
#
_cell.length_a   1.000
_cell.length_b   1.000
_cell.length_c   1.000
_cell.angle_alpha   90.00
_cell.angle_beta   90.00
_cell.angle_gamma   90.00
#
_symmetry.space_group_name_H-M   'P 1'
#
loop_
_entity.id
_entity.type
_entity.pdbx_description
1 polymer ?
#
loop_
_entity_poly.entity_id
_entity_poly.type
_entity_poly.pdbx_seq_one_letter_code
_entity_poly.pdbx_strand_id
1 'polypeptide(L)'
;MPAALELPLAAALGALQTLAFVHTAWWPLPLATLALLVWRLNAATPGRAALLGWLYGTGWLCAGTWWLFISMHRYGGLPAPLAAAAVYALSAALSLYLALACAAYARWRRGTAGDVALFAALWLLAELARGVLFTGFPWVAAGYAMVDAPLAALAPWLGVYGMGAVMAALAAAGVMALQAAQPPQGLP
;
A
#
# COMPACT_ATOMS: atom_id res chain seq x y z
N MET A 1 -19.93 -3.14 -3.86
CA MET A 1 -19.73 -3.05 -2.40
C MET A 1 -20.31 -1.75 -1.89
N PRO A 2 -21.08 -1.75 -0.80
CA PRO A 2 -21.58 -0.52 -0.21
C PRO A 2 -20.41 0.35 0.29
N ALA A 3 -20.49 1.66 0.09
CA ALA A 3 -19.42 2.61 0.43
C ALA A 3 -18.99 2.57 1.91
N ALA A 4 -19.91 2.16 2.80
CA ALA A 4 -19.69 2.04 4.24
C ALA A 4 -18.68 0.93 4.61
N LEU A 5 -18.64 -0.17 3.87
CA LEU A 5 -17.72 -1.30 4.16
C LEU A 5 -16.36 -1.14 3.48
N GLU A 6 -16.27 -0.29 2.47
CA GLU A 6 -15.05 -0.12 1.68
C GLU A 6 -13.91 0.54 2.47
N LEU A 7 -14.22 1.54 3.27
CA LEU A 7 -13.23 2.27 4.07
C LEU A 7 -12.56 1.38 5.15
N PRO A 8 -13.31 0.71 6.03
CA PRO A 8 -12.69 -0.18 7.01
C PRO A 8 -11.99 -1.35 6.33
N LEU A 9 -12.49 -1.82 5.19
CA LEU A 9 -11.82 -2.85 4.41
C LEU A 9 -10.46 -2.37 3.89
N ALA A 10 -10.34 -1.14 3.38
CA ALA A 10 -9.06 -0.62 2.92
C ALA A 10 -8.00 -0.65 4.02
N ALA A 11 -8.35 -0.20 5.24
CA ALA A 11 -7.45 -0.28 6.39
C ALA A 11 -7.13 -1.74 6.78
N ALA A 12 -8.12 -2.62 6.78
CA ALA A 12 -7.93 -4.03 7.09
C ALA A 12 -7.00 -4.73 6.08
N LEU A 13 -7.15 -4.45 4.78
CA LEU A 13 -6.29 -4.99 3.73
C LEU A 13 -4.83 -4.53 3.91
N GLY A 14 -4.63 -3.26 4.27
CA GLY A 14 -3.32 -2.72 4.61
C GLY A 14 -2.70 -3.42 5.83
N ALA A 15 -3.48 -3.63 6.88
CA ALA A 15 -3.01 -4.38 8.05
C ALA A 15 -2.70 -5.85 7.72
N LEU A 16 -3.54 -6.51 6.91
CA LEU A 16 -3.35 -7.92 6.55
C LEU A 16 -2.05 -8.17 5.79
N GLN A 17 -1.58 -7.25 4.95
CA GLN A 17 -0.33 -7.49 4.22
C GLN A 17 0.90 -7.55 5.14
N THR A 18 0.84 -7.05 6.38
CA THR A 18 1.99 -7.16 7.32
C THR A 18 2.30 -8.61 7.68
N LEU A 19 1.34 -9.52 7.54
CA LEU A 19 1.54 -10.94 7.78
C LEU A 19 2.66 -11.52 6.90
N ALA A 20 2.84 -11.01 5.68
CA ALA A 20 3.91 -11.45 4.79
C ALA A 20 5.31 -10.94 5.18
N PHE A 21 5.43 -10.05 6.19
CA PHE A 21 6.72 -9.65 6.76
C PHE A 21 7.18 -10.61 7.86
N VAL A 22 6.28 -11.44 8.38
CA VAL A 22 6.55 -12.45 9.42
C VAL A 22 6.49 -13.85 8.81
N HIS A 23 5.44 -14.13 8.04
CA HIS A 23 5.25 -15.37 7.28
C HIS A 23 5.54 -15.09 5.81
N THR A 24 6.81 -14.96 5.47
CA THR A 24 7.31 -14.52 4.16
C THR A 24 6.86 -15.40 2.99
N ALA A 25 6.57 -16.69 3.22
CA ALA A 25 5.93 -17.57 2.24
C ALA A 25 4.53 -17.09 1.79
N TRP A 26 3.88 -16.20 2.55
CA TRP A 26 2.59 -15.59 2.21
C TRP A 26 2.74 -14.35 1.34
N TRP A 27 3.83 -14.22 0.58
CA TRP A 27 4.06 -13.18 -0.41
C TRP A 27 2.90 -12.95 -1.42
N PRO A 28 2.01 -13.91 -1.75
CA PRO A 28 0.84 -13.61 -2.58
C PRO A 28 -0.18 -12.68 -1.90
N LEU A 29 -0.17 -12.59 -0.56
CA LEU A 29 -1.14 -11.80 0.20
C LEU A 29 -0.98 -10.28 -0.03
N PRO A 30 0.22 -9.66 0.09
CA PRO A 30 0.43 -8.26 -0.32
C PRO A 30 -0.01 -7.98 -1.76
N LEU A 31 0.31 -8.88 -2.71
CA LEU A 31 -0.15 -8.74 -4.09
C LEU A 31 -1.68 -8.72 -4.20
N ALA A 32 -2.38 -9.64 -3.52
CA ALA A 32 -3.83 -9.72 -3.53
C ALA A 32 -4.50 -8.49 -2.89
N THR A 33 -4.01 -8.05 -1.73
CA THR A 33 -4.55 -6.86 -1.04
C THR A 33 -4.31 -5.59 -1.85
N LEU A 34 -3.15 -5.45 -2.48
CA LEU A 34 -2.82 -4.31 -3.33
C LEU A 34 -3.61 -4.34 -4.64
N ALA A 35 -3.81 -5.51 -5.24
CA ALA A 35 -4.68 -5.66 -6.42
C ALA A 35 -6.11 -5.23 -6.10
N LEU A 36 -6.63 -5.62 -4.93
CA LEU A 36 -7.95 -5.18 -4.49
C LEU A 36 -8.00 -3.65 -4.29
N LEU A 37 -6.95 -3.04 -3.73
CA LEU A 37 -6.85 -1.57 -3.67
C LEU A 37 -6.90 -0.96 -5.07
N VAL A 38 -6.05 -1.39 -6.00
CA VAL A 38 -6.02 -0.88 -7.38
C VAL A 38 -7.38 -1.01 -8.07
N TRP A 39 -8.06 -2.15 -7.90
CA TRP A 39 -9.41 -2.35 -8.43
C TRP A 39 -10.40 -1.29 -7.93
N ARG A 40 -10.31 -0.90 -6.65
CA ARG A 40 -11.13 0.20 -6.10
C ARG A 40 -10.69 1.57 -6.64
N LEU A 41 -9.39 1.81 -6.76
CA LEU A 41 -8.85 3.06 -7.31
C LEU A 41 -9.30 3.29 -8.75
N ASN A 42 -9.45 2.23 -9.55
CA ASN A 42 -9.90 2.30 -10.94
C ASN A 42 -11.32 2.86 -11.12
N ALA A 43 -12.13 2.94 -10.07
CA ALA A 43 -13.47 3.52 -10.10
C ALA A 43 -13.61 4.74 -9.17
N ALA A 44 -12.53 5.17 -8.52
CA ALA A 44 -12.56 6.21 -7.49
C ALA A 44 -12.27 7.60 -8.08
N THR A 45 -12.93 8.63 -7.53
CA THR A 45 -12.47 10.00 -7.72
C THR A 45 -11.14 10.22 -6.99
N PRO A 46 -10.31 11.20 -7.38
CA PRO A 46 -9.01 11.45 -6.74
C PRO A 46 -9.08 11.63 -5.22
N GLY A 47 -10.10 12.32 -4.69
CA GLY A 47 -10.28 12.46 -3.24
C GLY A 47 -10.63 11.14 -2.55
N ARG A 48 -11.46 10.30 -3.19
CA ARG A 48 -11.78 8.96 -2.69
C ARG A 48 -10.56 8.04 -2.73
N ALA A 49 -9.80 8.10 -3.82
CA ALA A 49 -8.55 7.36 -3.99
C ALA A 49 -7.50 7.75 -2.93
N ALA A 50 -7.39 9.05 -2.61
CA ALA A 50 -6.54 9.53 -1.53
C ALA A 50 -6.91 8.89 -0.19
N LEU A 51 -8.21 8.89 0.15
CA LEU A 51 -8.71 8.32 1.40
C LEU A 51 -8.48 6.80 1.48
N LEU A 52 -8.70 6.08 0.38
CA LEU A 52 -8.45 4.63 0.32
C LEU A 52 -6.96 4.31 0.50
N GLY A 53 -6.08 5.02 -0.21
CA GLY A 53 -4.63 4.88 -0.07
C GLY A 53 -4.14 5.24 1.34
N TRP A 54 -4.70 6.31 1.92
CA TRP A 54 -4.38 6.73 3.29
C TRP A 54 -4.77 5.67 4.33
N LEU A 55 -5.99 5.10 4.22
CA LEU A 55 -6.45 4.07 5.14
C LEU A 55 -5.65 2.77 5.00
N TYR A 56 -5.38 2.34 3.75
CA TYR A 56 -4.55 1.18 3.47
C TYR A 56 -3.14 1.36 4.06
N GLY A 57 -2.49 2.49 3.79
CA GLY A 57 -1.19 2.81 4.36
C GLY A 57 -1.21 2.86 5.89
N THR A 58 -2.27 3.44 6.47
CA THR A 58 -2.35 3.60 7.93
C THR A 58 -2.52 2.25 8.60
N GLY A 59 -3.36 1.36 8.05
CA GLY A 59 -3.51 -0.01 8.52
C GLY A 59 -2.19 -0.78 8.42
N TRP A 60 -1.49 -0.66 7.28
CA TRP A 60 -0.19 -1.27 7.05
C TRP A 60 0.87 -0.82 8.06
N LEU A 61 1.06 0.50 8.21
CA LEU A 61 2.09 1.03 9.10
C LEU A 61 1.73 0.81 10.57
N CYS A 62 0.48 1.00 10.99
CA CYS A 62 0.06 0.68 12.36
C CYS A 62 0.35 -0.78 12.71
N ALA A 63 -0.02 -1.72 11.84
CA ALA A 63 0.20 -3.14 12.06
C ALA A 63 1.68 -3.53 11.94
N GLY A 64 2.48 -2.83 11.13
CA GLY A 64 3.90 -3.12 10.92
C GLY A 64 4.84 -2.46 11.95
N THR A 65 4.39 -1.38 12.60
CA THR A 65 5.18 -0.61 13.56
C THR A 65 4.53 -0.48 14.93
N TRP A 66 3.59 -1.37 15.26
CA TRP A 66 2.93 -1.40 16.57
C TRP A 66 3.93 -1.49 17.73
N TRP A 67 5.07 -2.15 17.52
CA TRP A 67 6.13 -2.34 18.51
C TRP A 67 6.72 -1.01 19.01
N LEU A 68 6.59 0.09 18.26
CA LEU A 68 6.96 1.44 18.71
C LEU A 68 6.20 1.86 19.97
N PHE A 69 5.00 1.32 20.20
CA PHE A 69 4.26 1.50 21.44
C PHE A 69 5.12 1.14 22.66
N ILE A 70 5.87 0.04 22.60
CA ILE A 70 6.72 -0.42 23.70
C ILE A 70 7.81 0.61 23.98
N SER A 71 8.46 1.12 22.93
CA SER A 71 9.47 2.18 23.03
C SER A 71 8.92 3.43 23.71
N MET A 72 7.76 3.91 23.26
CA MET A 72 7.15 5.14 23.75
C MET A 72 6.57 5.01 25.17
N HIS A 73 5.87 3.91 25.45
CA HIS A 73 5.22 3.70 26.73
C HIS A 73 6.22 3.30 27.81
N ARG A 74 7.07 2.28 27.55
CA ARG A 74 7.96 1.71 28.55
C ARG A 74 9.20 2.56 28.79
N TYR A 75 9.85 2.99 27.71
CA TYR A 75 11.13 3.72 27.82
C TYR A 75 10.94 5.23 27.71
N GLY A 76 9.93 5.69 26.97
CA GLY A 76 9.57 7.11 26.88
C GLY A 76 8.66 7.62 28.01
N GLY A 77 8.09 6.72 28.84
CA GLY A 77 7.23 7.08 29.97
C GLY A 77 5.88 7.70 29.59
N LEU A 78 5.48 7.65 28.31
CA LEU A 78 4.17 8.17 27.89
C LEU A 78 3.04 7.30 28.47
N PRO A 79 1.92 7.88 28.92
CA PRO A 79 0.71 7.12 29.22
C PRO A 79 0.27 6.28 28.01
N ALA A 80 -0.25 5.07 28.25
CA ALA A 80 -0.59 4.13 27.19
C ALA A 80 -1.49 4.73 26.07
N PRO A 81 -2.56 5.49 26.36
CA PRO A 81 -3.38 6.10 25.30
C PRO A 81 -2.59 7.09 24.42
N LEU A 82 -1.67 7.85 25.01
CA LEU A 82 -0.82 8.80 24.29
C LEU A 82 0.21 8.07 23.41
N ALA A 83 0.81 6.99 23.91
CA ALA A 83 1.72 6.16 23.11
C ALA A 83 0.99 5.53 21.91
N ALA A 84 -0.21 4.97 22.11
CA ALA A 84 -1.02 4.42 21.03
C ALA A 84 -1.44 5.51 20.01
N ALA A 85 -1.88 6.67 20.49
CA ALA A 85 -2.23 7.80 19.64
C ALA A 85 -1.03 8.29 18.81
N ALA A 86 0.17 8.28 19.37
CA ALA A 86 1.38 8.67 18.66
C ALA A 86 1.78 7.67 17.55
N VAL A 87 1.67 6.36 17.80
CA VAL A 87 1.90 5.34 16.75
C VAL A 87 0.88 5.49 15.62
N TYR A 88 -0.40 5.71 15.97
CA TYR A 88 -1.43 5.97 14.98
C TYR A 88 -1.16 7.26 14.20
N ALA A 89 -0.82 8.36 14.87
CA ALA A 89 -0.53 9.64 14.25
C ALA A 89 0.68 9.57 13.30
N LEU A 90 1.75 8.88 13.71
CA LEU A 90 2.90 8.62 12.84
C LEU A 90 2.48 7.85 11.59
N SER A 91 1.76 6.74 11.77
CA SER A 91 1.30 5.89 10.67
C SER A 91 0.38 6.65 9.70
N ALA A 92 -0.56 7.43 10.25
CA ALA A 92 -1.45 8.31 9.51
C ALA A 92 -0.69 9.38 8.72
N ALA A 93 0.29 10.05 9.34
CA ALA A 93 1.08 11.08 8.69
C ALA A 93 1.93 10.51 7.54
N LEU A 94 2.63 9.40 7.78
CA LEU A 94 3.42 8.72 6.75
C LEU A 94 2.55 8.17 5.61
N SER A 95 1.30 7.80 5.90
CA SER A 95 0.36 7.33 4.88
C SER A 95 -0.14 8.43 3.94
N LEU A 96 0.19 9.70 4.21
CA LEU A 96 -0.08 10.80 3.29
C LEU A 96 0.71 10.64 1.98
N TYR A 97 1.92 10.05 2.01
CA TYR A 97 2.67 9.74 0.78
C TYR A 97 1.89 8.79 -0.13
N LEU A 98 1.31 7.74 0.46
CA LEU A 98 0.49 6.78 -0.29
C LEU A 98 -0.86 7.40 -0.72
N ALA A 99 -1.47 8.24 0.12
CA ALA A 99 -2.67 8.99 -0.23
C ALA A 99 -2.46 9.84 -1.49
N LEU A 100 -1.34 10.59 -1.55
CA LEU A 100 -0.98 11.40 -2.70
C LEU A 100 -0.74 10.55 -3.95
N ALA A 101 -0.03 9.43 -3.83
CA ALA A 101 0.19 8.50 -4.94
C ALA A 101 -1.13 7.93 -5.49
N CYS A 102 -2.04 7.48 -4.62
CA CYS A 102 -3.34 6.96 -5.03
C CYS A 102 -4.21 8.05 -5.68
N ALA A 103 -4.19 9.28 -5.15
CA ALA A 103 -4.91 10.42 -5.72
C ALA A 103 -4.37 10.78 -7.12
N ALA A 104 -3.04 10.83 -7.27
CA ALA A 104 -2.37 11.09 -8.52
C ALA A 104 -2.66 10.00 -9.55
N TYR A 105 -2.66 8.73 -9.13
CA TYR A 105 -3.03 7.61 -9.98
C TYR A 105 -4.46 7.76 -10.51
N ALA A 106 -5.44 7.99 -9.63
CA ALA A 106 -6.83 8.17 -10.03
C ALA A 106 -7.05 9.42 -10.90
N ARG A 107 -6.21 10.46 -10.74
CA ARG A 107 -6.27 11.69 -11.55
C ARG A 107 -5.69 11.53 -12.95
N TRP A 108 -4.61 10.77 -13.09
CA TRP A 108 -3.84 10.70 -14.35
C TRP A 108 -4.02 9.40 -15.13
N ARG A 109 -4.63 8.38 -14.53
CA ARG A 109 -4.97 7.13 -15.23
C ARG A 109 -5.86 7.40 -16.44
N ARG A 110 -5.63 6.62 -17.50
CA ARG A 110 -6.33 6.75 -18.79
C ARG A 110 -7.15 5.53 -19.16
N GLY A 111 -7.14 4.49 -18.32
CA GLY A 111 -7.77 3.19 -18.62
C GLY A 111 -6.96 2.36 -19.63
N THR A 112 -5.64 2.57 -19.70
CA THR A 112 -4.77 1.90 -20.69
C THR A 112 -3.67 1.09 -20.00
N ALA A 113 -2.94 0.27 -20.75
CA ALA A 113 -1.78 -0.47 -20.22
C ALA A 113 -0.70 0.43 -19.59
N GLY A 114 -0.62 1.72 -19.99
CA GLY A 114 0.27 2.69 -19.36
C GLY A 114 -0.04 2.97 -17.88
N ASP A 115 -1.27 2.68 -17.43
CA ASP A 115 -1.66 2.86 -16.02
C ASP A 115 -0.89 1.91 -15.09
N VAL A 116 -0.42 0.76 -15.59
CA VAL A 116 0.42 -0.17 -14.82
C VAL A 116 1.74 0.50 -14.44
N ALA A 117 2.42 1.10 -15.42
CA ALA A 117 3.67 1.82 -15.19
C ALA A 117 3.46 3.06 -14.33
N LEU A 118 2.35 3.79 -14.54
CA LEU A 118 1.97 4.93 -13.72
C LEU A 118 1.82 4.54 -12.23
N PHE A 119 1.08 3.46 -11.95
CA PHE A 119 0.88 3.00 -10.58
C PHE A 119 2.19 2.57 -9.92
N ALA A 120 3.01 1.81 -10.63
CA ALA A 120 4.32 1.37 -10.15
C ALA A 120 5.25 2.55 -9.83
N ALA A 121 5.31 3.55 -10.71
CA ALA A 121 6.13 4.75 -10.50
C ALA A 121 5.64 5.58 -9.31
N LEU A 122 4.32 5.78 -9.17
CA LEU A 122 3.76 6.52 -8.04
C LEU A 122 3.96 5.80 -6.70
N TRP A 123 3.86 4.46 -6.69
CA TRP A 123 4.16 3.65 -5.52
C TRP A 123 5.64 3.77 -5.13
N LEU A 124 6.55 3.64 -6.10
CA LEU A 124 7.99 3.80 -5.90
C LEU A 124 8.32 5.17 -5.29
N LEU A 125 7.78 6.25 -5.88
CA LEU A 125 7.99 7.61 -5.40
C LEU A 125 7.44 7.82 -3.99
N ALA A 126 6.27 7.25 -3.66
CA ALA A 126 5.72 7.34 -2.31
C ALA A 126 6.59 6.63 -1.28
N GLU A 127 7.10 5.43 -1.57
CA GLU A 127 7.98 4.71 -0.64
C GLU A 127 9.36 5.38 -0.52
N LEU A 128 9.92 5.90 -1.60
CA LEU A 128 11.17 6.68 -1.56
C LEU A 128 10.99 7.98 -0.76
N ALA A 129 9.89 8.71 -0.99
CA ALA A 129 9.58 9.92 -0.23
C ALA A 129 9.46 9.61 1.27
N ARG A 130 8.73 8.55 1.62
CA ARG A 130 8.61 8.06 3.00
C ARG A 130 9.96 7.64 3.60
N GLY A 131 10.83 7.03 2.80
CA GLY A 131 12.13 6.53 3.23
C GLY A 131 13.23 7.59 3.32
N VAL A 132 13.05 8.79 2.75
CA VAL A 132 14.11 9.81 2.63
C VAL A 132 13.71 11.17 3.20
N LEU A 133 12.47 11.64 2.98
CA LEU A 133 12.05 12.97 3.44
C LEU A 133 11.93 13.01 4.96
N PHE A 134 12.24 14.16 5.55
CA PHE A 134 12.23 14.39 7.00
C PHE A 134 13.03 13.33 7.77
N THR A 135 14.28 13.08 7.34
CA THR A 135 15.19 12.03 7.85
C THR A 135 14.80 10.59 7.52
N GLY A 136 13.60 10.38 6.98
CA GLY A 136 13.13 9.09 6.48
C GLY A 136 12.60 8.15 7.57
N PHE A 137 11.58 7.38 7.20
CA PHE A 137 11.07 6.26 7.99
C PHE A 137 10.84 5.04 7.07
N PRO A 138 11.93 4.31 6.71
CA PRO A 138 11.90 3.26 5.68
C PRO A 138 11.41 1.90 6.20
N TRP A 139 10.77 1.86 7.38
CA TRP A 139 10.27 0.62 7.97
C TRP A 139 9.17 0.00 7.12
N VAL A 140 9.08 -1.33 7.19
CA VAL A 140 8.01 -2.11 6.55
C VAL A 140 7.93 -1.87 5.04
N ALA A 141 9.03 -1.55 4.34
CA ALA A 141 9.02 -1.31 2.90
C ALA A 141 8.45 -2.52 2.13
N ALA A 142 7.57 -2.28 1.14
CA ALA A 142 6.77 -3.34 0.51
C ALA A 142 7.61 -4.48 -0.07
N GLY A 143 8.79 -4.16 -0.62
CA GLY A 143 9.69 -5.16 -1.19
C GLY A 143 10.15 -6.23 -0.21
N TYR A 144 10.18 -5.96 1.11
CA TYR A 144 10.53 -7.00 2.09
C TYR A 144 9.48 -8.12 2.17
N ALA A 145 8.22 -7.82 1.86
CA ALA A 145 7.17 -8.84 1.79
C ALA A 145 7.34 -9.80 0.61
N MET A 146 8.27 -9.52 -0.30
CA MET A 146 8.56 -10.31 -1.50
C MET A 146 9.87 -11.12 -1.38
N VAL A 147 10.46 -11.23 -0.18
CA VAL A 147 11.79 -11.86 0.01
C VAL A 147 11.81 -13.36 -0.32
N ASP A 148 10.67 -14.06 -0.14
CA ASP A 148 10.51 -15.46 -0.54
C ASP A 148 9.70 -15.61 -1.85
N ALA A 149 9.34 -14.50 -2.48
CA ALA A 149 8.69 -14.51 -3.78
C ALA A 149 9.71 -14.71 -4.90
N PRO A 150 9.30 -15.15 -6.11
CA PRO A 150 10.16 -15.11 -7.29
C PRO A 150 10.76 -13.71 -7.57
N LEU A 151 10.08 -12.65 -7.10
CA LEU A 151 10.55 -11.26 -7.16
C LEU A 151 11.89 -11.01 -6.43
N ALA A 152 12.26 -11.85 -5.46
CA ALA A 152 13.51 -11.72 -4.72
C ALA A 152 14.76 -11.77 -5.63
N ALA A 153 14.66 -12.41 -6.80
CA ALA A 153 15.72 -12.43 -7.81
C ALA A 153 16.08 -11.01 -8.33
N LEU A 154 15.18 -10.04 -8.16
CA LEU A 154 15.40 -8.64 -8.56
C LEU A 154 16.11 -7.81 -7.48
N ALA A 155 16.26 -8.33 -6.26
CA ALA A 155 16.84 -7.59 -5.13
C ALA A 155 18.23 -6.98 -5.43
N PRO A 156 19.19 -7.69 -6.08
CA PRO A 156 20.51 -7.12 -6.38
C PRO A 156 20.48 -5.95 -7.36
N TRP A 157 19.44 -5.85 -8.19
CA TRP A 157 19.36 -4.90 -9.30
C TRP A 157 18.50 -3.69 -8.96
N LEU A 158 17.38 -3.93 -8.29
CA LEU A 158 16.34 -2.93 -8.05
C LEU A 158 16.27 -2.49 -6.59
N GLY A 159 16.90 -3.24 -5.68
CA GLY A 159 16.76 -3.05 -4.24
C GLY A 159 15.32 -3.22 -3.76
N VAL A 160 15.09 -2.90 -2.48
CA VAL A 160 13.79 -3.13 -1.84
C VAL A 160 12.66 -2.26 -2.43
N TYR A 161 12.93 -0.99 -2.73
CA TYR A 161 11.90 -0.10 -3.26
C TYR A 161 11.52 -0.45 -4.71
N GLY A 162 12.50 -0.87 -5.51
CA GLY A 162 12.20 -1.34 -6.86
C GLY A 162 11.45 -2.67 -6.87
N MET A 163 11.73 -3.59 -5.93
CA MET A 163 10.87 -4.77 -5.72
C MET A 163 9.44 -4.37 -5.35
N GLY A 164 9.25 -3.38 -4.47
CA GLY A 164 7.93 -2.82 -4.15
C GLY A 164 7.22 -2.23 -5.38
N ALA A 165 7.96 -1.53 -6.25
CA ALA A 165 7.43 -1.01 -7.50
C ALA A 165 6.98 -2.12 -8.48
N VAL A 166 7.75 -3.19 -8.60
CA VAL A 166 7.39 -4.36 -9.42
C VAL A 166 6.17 -5.08 -8.85
N MET A 167 6.09 -5.22 -7.52
CA MET A 167 4.90 -5.75 -6.84
C MET A 167 3.65 -4.93 -7.17
N ALA A 168 3.76 -3.59 -7.11
CA ALA A 168 2.68 -2.68 -7.49
C ALA A 168 2.30 -2.80 -8.97
N ALA A 169 3.27 -2.93 -9.87
CA ALA A 169 3.04 -3.18 -11.29
C ALA A 169 2.26 -4.48 -11.51
N LEU A 170 2.66 -5.58 -10.87
CA LEU A 170 2.00 -6.87 -10.99
C LEU A 170 0.55 -6.83 -10.47
N ALA A 171 0.31 -6.16 -9.34
CA ALA A 171 -1.03 -5.96 -8.81
C ALA A 171 -1.92 -5.19 -9.81
N ALA A 172 -1.42 -4.08 -10.38
CA ALA A 172 -2.17 -3.30 -11.36
C ALA A 172 -2.41 -4.05 -12.67
N ALA A 173 -1.40 -4.77 -13.17
CA ALA A 173 -1.50 -5.60 -14.37
C ALA A 173 -2.52 -6.73 -14.19
N GLY A 174 -2.52 -7.38 -13.02
CA GLY A 174 -3.48 -8.43 -12.68
C GLY A 174 -4.92 -7.91 -12.70
N VAL A 175 -5.18 -6.74 -12.12
CA VAL A 175 -6.51 -6.10 -12.16
C VAL A 175 -6.92 -5.77 -13.59
N MET A 176 -6.02 -5.21 -14.39
CA MET A 176 -6.30 -4.88 -15.79
C MET A 176 -6.65 -6.13 -16.60
N ALA A 177 -5.90 -7.22 -16.43
CA ALA A 177 -6.17 -8.49 -17.10
C ALA A 177 -7.53 -9.07 -16.72
N LEU A 178 -7.89 -9.04 -15.43
CA LEU A 178 -9.19 -9.49 -14.94
C LEU A 178 -10.34 -8.64 -15.51
N GLN A 179 -10.15 -7.33 -15.68
CA GLN A 179 -11.13 -6.45 -16.28
C GLN A 179 -11.30 -6.69 -17.78
N ALA A 180 -10.19 -6.94 -18.50
CA ALA A 180 -10.22 -7.27 -19.92
C ALA A 180 -10.89 -8.63 -20.21
N ALA A 181 -10.85 -9.56 -19.26
CA ALA A 181 -11.49 -10.86 -19.36
C ALA A 181 -13.01 -10.83 -19.11
N GLN A 182 -13.57 -9.71 -18.64
CA GLN A 182 -15.03 -9.59 -18.48
C GLN A 182 -15.69 -9.41 -19.85
N PRO A 183 -16.72 -10.22 -20.20
CA PRO A 183 -17.42 -10.06 -21.46
C PRO A 183 -18.03 -8.64 -21.55
N PRO A 184 -18.10 -8.04 -22.76
CA PRO A 184 -18.73 -6.74 -22.93
C PRO A 184 -20.15 -6.79 -22.35
N GLN A 185 -20.41 -5.95 -21.35
CA GLN A 185 -21.77 -5.77 -20.83
C GLN A 185 -22.64 -5.29 -21.99
N GLY A 186 -23.70 -6.05 -22.27
CA GLY A 186 -24.44 -6.04 -23.54
C GLY A 186 -24.77 -4.66 -24.08
N LEU A 187 -24.68 -4.54 -25.41
CA LEU A 187 -25.46 -3.55 -26.15
C LEU A 187 -26.96 -3.78 -25.86
N PRO A 188 -27.76 -2.71 -25.70
CA PRO A 188 -29.19 -2.82 -25.45
C PRO A 188 -29.94 -3.60 -26.53
#